data_AF-A1ZF14-F1
#
_entry.id   AF-A1ZF14-F1
#
_cell.length_a   1.000
_cell.length_b   1.000
_cell.length_c   1.000
_cell.angle_alpha   90.00
_cell.angle_beta   90.00
_cell.angle_gamma   90.00
#
_symmetry.space_group_name_H-M   'P 1'
#
loop_
_entity.id
_entity.type
_entity.pdbx_description
1 polymer ?
#
loop_
_entity_poly.entity_id
_entity_poly.type
_entity_poly.pdbx_seq_one_letter_code
_entity_poly.pdbx_strand_id
1 'polypeptide(L)'
;MLAHQGVSNMKIAEVLSTTQNTVRKWRTRWLTGYEELCAYEQAKTRSTPKLLSKMLGMLSDDSRSGAPMRISLSEKENLVTLACKKPKDFNIPFTHWNRDLLASFAMENGIVKKISPSYVSRILKKTGHTSS
;
A
#
# COMPACT_ATOMS: atom_id res chain seq x y z
N MET A 1 -0.20 33.77 -0.69
CA MET A 1 -0.43 32.71 0.32
C MET A 1 -0.68 33.34 1.68
N LEU A 2 -1.74 32.96 2.41
CA LEU A 2 -2.00 33.42 3.79
C LEU A 2 -0.79 33.18 4.73
N ALA A 3 -0.06 32.09 4.48
CA ALA A 3 1.17 31.75 5.18
C ALA A 3 2.30 32.79 5.01
N HIS A 4 2.38 33.45 3.85
CA HIS A 4 3.35 34.51 3.54
C HIS A 4 2.98 35.82 4.24
N GLN A 5 1.69 36.03 4.53
CA GLN A 5 1.17 37.19 5.26
C GLN A 5 1.29 37.05 6.78
N GLY A 6 2.06 36.07 7.28
CA GLY A 6 2.26 35.84 8.72
C GLY A 6 1.06 35.19 9.44
N VAL A 7 0.03 34.74 8.72
CA VAL A 7 -1.17 34.13 9.32
C VAL A 7 -0.81 32.76 9.94
N SER A 8 -1.31 32.53 11.16
CA SER A 8 -1.09 31.27 11.88
C SER A 8 -1.75 30.08 11.16
N ASN A 9 -1.18 28.89 11.31
CA ASN A 9 -1.71 27.68 10.66
C ASN A 9 -3.15 27.35 11.09
N MET A 10 -3.53 27.73 12.31
CA MET A 10 -4.89 27.56 12.83
C MET A 10 -5.87 28.47 12.09
N LYS A 11 -5.51 29.74 11.89
CA LYS A 11 -6.38 30.68 11.17
C LYS A 11 -6.48 30.34 9.68
N ILE A 12 -5.40 29.84 9.08
CA ILE A 12 -5.43 29.30 7.71
C ILE A 12 -6.35 28.08 7.62
N ALA A 13 -6.30 27.18 8.60
CA ALA A 13 -7.15 25.99 8.64
C ALA A 13 -8.64 26.35 8.74
N GLU A 14 -8.97 27.36 9.55
CA GLU A 14 -10.32 27.91 9.69
C GLU A 14 -10.83 28.50 8.35
N VAL A 15 -10.04 29.36 7.70
CA VAL A 15 -10.41 29.99 6.42
C VAL A 15 -10.58 28.94 5.31
N LEU A 16 -9.73 27.92 5.28
CA LEU A 16 -9.75 26.87 4.26
C LEU A 16 -10.64 25.67 4.62
N SER A 17 -11.38 25.73 5.74
CA SER A 17 -12.22 24.62 6.23
C SER A 17 -11.49 23.27 6.26
N THR A 18 -10.26 23.26 6.78
CA THR A 18 -9.41 22.07 6.87
C THR A 18 -8.83 21.91 8.28
N THR A 19 -7.90 20.98 8.47
CA THR A 19 -7.23 20.77 9.75
C THR A 19 -5.89 21.50 9.82
N GLN A 20 -5.49 21.95 11.02
CA GLN A 20 -4.18 22.54 11.26
C GLN A 20 -3.04 21.59 10.85
N ASN A 21 -3.21 20.28 11.04
CA ASN A 21 -2.24 19.27 10.62
C ASN A 21 -2.06 19.22 9.11
N THR A 22 -3.13 19.37 8.34
CA THR A 22 -3.08 19.48 6.87
C THR A 22 -2.27 20.72 6.45
N VAL A 23 -2.58 21.89 7.01
CA VAL A 23 -1.85 23.14 6.73
C VAL A 23 -0.37 23.02 7.10
N ARG A 24 -0.06 22.42 8.25
CA ARG A 24 1.32 22.17 8.69
C ARG A 24 2.06 21.29 7.68
N LYS A 25 1.47 20.18 7.23
CA LYS A 25 2.06 19.28 6.23
C LYS A 25 2.34 19.99 4.91
N TRP A 26 1.38 20.76 4.39
CA TRP A 26 1.57 21.52 3.15
C TRP A 26 2.70 22.54 3.26
N ARG A 27 2.79 23.26 4.38
CA ARG A 27 3.88 24.22 4.62
C ARG A 27 5.23 23.54 4.74
N THR A 28 5.32 22.44 5.49
CA THR A 28 6.56 21.68 5.61
C THR A 28 7.01 21.16 4.25
N ARG A 29 6.10 20.52 3.49
CA ARG A 29 6.39 20.08 2.11
C ARG A 29 6.91 21.27 1.31
N TRP A 30 6.14 22.37 1.21
CA TRP A 30 6.52 23.59 0.48
C TRP A 30 7.90 24.13 0.85
N LEU A 31 8.24 24.22 2.13
CA LEU A 31 9.54 24.73 2.57
C LEU A 31 10.69 23.80 2.17
N THR A 32 10.50 22.48 2.25
CA THR A 32 11.54 21.49 1.92
C THR A 32 11.98 21.55 0.46
N GLY A 33 11.05 21.75 -0.48
CA GLY A 33 11.37 21.84 -1.92
C GLY A 33 11.38 23.25 -2.49
N TYR A 34 11.29 24.28 -1.63
CA TYR A 34 11.29 25.68 -2.07
C TYR A 34 12.59 26.05 -2.78
N GLU A 35 13.73 25.61 -2.26
CA GLU A 35 15.04 25.87 -2.83
C GLU A 35 15.20 25.26 -4.24
N GLU A 36 14.70 24.03 -4.43
CA GLU A 36 14.67 23.37 -5.74
C GLU A 36 13.76 24.10 -6.75
N LEU A 37 12.63 24.65 -6.29
CA LEU A 37 11.73 25.45 -7.12
C LEU A 37 12.38 26.77 -7.54
N CYS A 38 13.04 27.47 -6.62
CA CYS A 38 13.79 28.70 -6.92
C CYS A 38 14.93 28.43 -7.92
N ALA A 39 15.69 27.35 -7.72
CA ALA A 39 16.75 26.96 -8.65
C ALA A 39 16.20 26.65 -10.05
N TYR A 40 15.04 25.99 -10.13
CA TYR A 40 14.37 25.70 -11.41
C TYR A 40 13.83 26.98 -12.09
N GLU A 41 13.28 27.92 -11.34
CA GLU A 41 12.78 29.20 -11.85
C GLU A 41 13.90 30.07 -12.44
N GLN A 42 15.08 30.04 -11.84
CA GLN A 42 16.26 30.79 -12.28
C GLN A 42 17.01 30.13 -13.46
N ALA A 43 16.70 28.87 -13.78
CA ALA A 43 17.35 28.16 -14.87
C ALA A 43 16.94 28.70 -16.25
N LYS A 44 17.88 28.71 -17.22
CA LYS A 44 17.62 29.14 -18.61
C LYS A 44 16.58 28.28 -19.33
N THR A 45 16.37 27.03 -18.88
CA THR A 45 15.40 26.07 -19.42
C THR A 45 14.03 26.14 -18.70
N ARG A 46 13.73 27.25 -18.02
CA ARG A 46 12.46 27.43 -17.32
C ARG A 46 11.28 27.31 -18.29
N SER A 47 10.27 26.56 -17.87
CA SER A 47 9.01 26.45 -18.58
C SER A 47 7.88 26.51 -17.55
N THR A 48 6.97 27.47 -17.73
CA THR A 48 5.83 27.71 -16.84
C THR A 48 5.00 26.45 -16.56
N PRO A 49 4.61 25.62 -17.56
CA PRO A 49 3.87 24.39 -17.29
C PRO A 49 4.69 23.36 -16.49
N LYS A 50 6.01 23.31 -16.68
CA LYS A 50 6.89 22.38 -15.97
C LYS A 50 7.17 22.82 -14.54
N LEU A 51 7.22 24.13 -14.27
CA LEU A 51 7.27 24.68 -12.92
C LEU A 51 5.98 24.32 -12.15
N LEU A 52 4.81 24.50 -12.78
CA LEU A 52 3.52 24.13 -12.20
C LEU A 52 3.44 22.63 -11.89
N SER A 53 3.89 21.78 -12.82
CA SER A 53 3.95 20.33 -12.61
C SER A 53 4.84 19.95 -11.42
N LYS A 54 6.00 20.59 -11.26
CA LYS A 54 6.88 20.41 -10.09
C LYS A 54 6.21 20.84 -8.79
N MET A 55 5.57 22.01 -8.76
CA MET A 55 4.83 22.49 -7.59
C MET A 55 3.69 21.55 -7.20
N LEU A 56 2.92 21.05 -8.18
CA LEU A 56 1.86 20.08 -7.95
C LEU A 56 2.39 18.74 -7.44
N GLY A 57 3.43 18.19 -8.06
CA GLY A 57 4.02 16.91 -7.65
C GLY A 57 4.51 16.95 -6.20
N MET A 58 5.10 18.07 -5.78
CA MET A 58 5.59 18.29 -4.44
C MET A 58 4.49 18.41 -3.36
N LEU A 59 3.31 18.92 -3.75
CA LEU A 59 2.15 19.05 -2.86
C LEU A 59 1.25 17.81 -2.90
N SER A 60 1.33 17.03 -3.96
CA SER A 60 0.56 15.81 -4.16
C SER A 60 0.85 14.79 -3.06
N ASP A 61 -0.11 13.92 -2.80
CA ASP A 61 0.12 12.82 -1.89
C ASP A 61 0.94 11.73 -2.57
N ASP A 62 1.96 11.26 -1.87
CA ASP A 62 2.69 10.08 -2.27
C ASP A 62 1.75 8.88 -2.34
N SER A 63 2.09 7.93 -3.22
CA SER A 63 1.46 6.62 -3.24
C SER A 63 1.39 6.08 -1.81
N ARG A 64 0.18 5.84 -1.33
CA ARG A 64 -0.02 5.29 0.02
C ARG A 64 0.75 3.99 0.09
N SER A 65 1.68 3.87 1.02
CA SER A 65 2.29 2.59 1.35
C SER A 65 1.18 1.71 1.91
N GLY A 66 0.62 0.85 1.05
CA GLY A 66 -0.36 -0.14 1.47
C GLY A 66 0.23 -1.04 2.56
N ALA A 67 -0.62 -1.77 3.26
CA ALA A 67 -0.15 -2.77 4.22
C ALA A 67 0.76 -3.78 3.49
N PRO A 68 1.94 -4.11 4.04
CA PRO A 68 2.85 -5.06 3.42
C PRO A 68 2.14 -6.40 3.24
N MET A 69 2.40 -7.04 2.09
CA MET A 69 1.82 -8.34 1.77
C MET A 69 2.32 -9.39 2.76
N ARG A 70 1.42 -9.91 3.61
CA ARG A 70 1.77 -10.86 4.69
C ARG A 70 2.08 -12.27 4.20
N ILE A 71 1.54 -12.64 3.03
CA ILE A 71 1.74 -13.94 2.39
C ILE A 71 2.13 -13.64 0.94
N SER A 72 3.36 -13.99 0.59
CA SER A 72 3.98 -13.80 -0.71
C SER A 72 3.27 -14.60 -1.82
N LEU A 73 3.64 -14.34 -3.08
CA LEU A 73 3.08 -15.07 -4.21
C LEU A 73 3.49 -16.55 -4.19
N SER A 74 4.76 -16.84 -3.94
CA SER A 74 5.28 -18.21 -3.84
C SER A 74 4.58 -19.03 -2.74
N GLU A 75 4.32 -18.42 -1.57
CA GLU A 75 3.57 -19.09 -0.51
C GLU A 75 2.12 -19.41 -0.92
N LYS A 76 1.48 -18.58 -1.75
CA LYS A 76 0.14 -18.87 -2.30
C LYS A 76 0.19 -20.02 -3.30
N GLU A 77 1.17 -20.03 -4.19
CA GLU A 77 1.36 -21.09 -5.17
C GLU A 77 1.58 -22.44 -4.48
N ASN A 78 2.46 -22.49 -3.49
CA ASN A 78 2.70 -23.69 -2.69
C ASN A 78 1.43 -24.17 -1.96
N LEU A 79 0.62 -23.25 -1.45
CA LEU A 79 -0.66 -23.58 -0.82
C LEU A 79 -1.65 -24.17 -1.83
N VAL A 80 -1.70 -23.64 -3.05
CA VAL A 80 -2.55 -24.18 -4.13
C VAL A 80 -2.06 -25.57 -4.53
N THR A 81 -0.75 -25.77 -4.70
CA THR A 81 -0.16 -27.08 -4.99
C THR A 81 -0.49 -28.10 -3.89
N LEU A 82 -0.45 -27.69 -2.62
CA LEU A 82 -0.85 -28.53 -1.50
C LEU A 82 -2.34 -28.92 -1.58
N ALA A 83 -3.21 -27.95 -1.87
CA ALA A 83 -4.65 -28.19 -2.00
C ALA A 83 -5.01 -29.15 -3.16
N CYS A 84 -4.18 -29.23 -4.20
CA CYS A 84 -4.35 -30.17 -5.32
C CYS A 84 -3.96 -31.62 -4.97
N LYS A 85 -3.14 -31.83 -3.94
CA LYS A 85 -2.74 -33.17 -3.45
C LYS A 85 -3.80 -33.72 -2.48
N LYS A 86 -3.79 -35.02 -2.21
CA LYS A 86 -4.73 -35.60 -1.24
C LYS A 86 -4.11 -35.63 0.16
N PRO A 87 -4.89 -35.42 1.24
CA PRO A 87 -4.37 -35.55 2.60
C PRO A 87 -3.77 -36.95 2.87
N LYS A 88 -4.31 -37.99 2.22
CA LYS A 88 -3.78 -39.36 2.28
C LYS A 88 -2.32 -39.46 1.85
N ASP A 89 -1.87 -38.64 0.90
CA ASP A 89 -0.48 -38.62 0.42
C ASP A 89 0.48 -38.11 1.51
N PHE A 90 -0.05 -37.43 2.52
CA PHE A 90 0.66 -36.91 3.68
C PHE A 90 0.36 -37.70 4.96
N ASN A 91 -0.17 -38.92 4.82
CA ASN A 91 -0.53 -39.80 5.94
C ASN A 91 -1.58 -39.22 6.90
N ILE A 92 -2.44 -38.33 6.39
CA ILE A 92 -3.53 -37.73 7.16
C ILE A 92 -4.80 -38.59 6.95
N PRO A 93 -5.52 -38.97 8.03
CA PRO A 93 -6.70 -39.85 7.96
C PRO A 93 -7.96 -39.11 7.47
N PHE A 94 -7.83 -38.22 6.49
CA PHE A 94 -8.93 -37.49 5.87
C PHE A 94 -8.93 -37.68 4.35
N THR A 95 -10.12 -37.78 3.76
CA THR A 95 -10.28 -37.97 2.31
C THR A 95 -10.14 -36.66 1.54
N HIS A 96 -10.54 -35.54 2.16
CA HIS A 96 -10.51 -34.21 1.56
C HIS A 96 -9.88 -33.21 2.52
N TRP A 97 -9.27 -32.16 1.97
CA TRP A 97 -8.81 -31.03 2.76
C TRP A 97 -10.00 -30.27 3.35
N ASN A 98 -10.09 -30.20 4.68
CA ASN A 98 -10.85 -29.16 5.34
C ASN A 98 -10.01 -27.86 5.34
N ARG A 99 -10.64 -26.68 5.30
CA ARG A 99 -9.95 -25.38 5.34
C ARG A 99 -9.09 -25.21 6.59
N ASP A 100 -9.55 -25.72 7.74
CA ASP A 100 -8.82 -25.63 9.01
C ASP A 100 -7.62 -26.58 8.98
N LEU A 101 -7.84 -27.79 8.47
CA LEU A 101 -6.78 -28.79 8.29
C LEU A 101 -5.69 -28.31 7.33
N LEU A 102 -6.09 -27.71 6.19
CA LEU A 102 -5.18 -27.17 5.19
C LEU A 102 -4.38 -25.97 5.75
N ALA A 103 -5.03 -25.10 6.53
CA ALA A 103 -4.37 -23.98 7.20
C ALA A 103 -3.33 -24.46 8.22
N SER A 104 -3.71 -25.39 9.10
CA SER A 104 -2.81 -25.95 10.12
C SER A 104 -1.64 -26.68 9.47
N PHE A 105 -1.91 -27.55 8.49
CA PHE A 105 -0.87 -28.29 7.79
C PHE A 105 0.10 -27.36 7.06
N ALA A 106 -0.40 -26.30 6.42
CA ALA A 106 0.45 -25.31 5.75
C ALA A 106 1.33 -24.51 6.73
N MET A 107 0.87 -24.28 7.95
CA MET A 107 1.69 -23.66 9.01
C MET A 107 2.72 -24.63 9.59
N GLU A 108 2.31 -25.88 9.87
CA GLU A 108 3.18 -26.93 10.43
C GLU A 108 4.32 -27.30 9.48
N ASN A 109 4.06 -27.33 8.17
CA ASN A 109 5.07 -27.63 7.14
C ASN A 109 5.86 -26.39 6.70
N GLY A 110 5.70 -25.24 7.37
CA GLY A 110 6.46 -24.02 7.08
C GLY A 110 6.15 -23.37 5.73
N ILE A 111 5.04 -23.74 5.08
CA ILE A 111 4.61 -23.16 3.80
C ILE A 111 4.15 -21.71 3.98
N VAL A 112 3.54 -21.39 5.11
CA VAL A 112 3.11 -20.04 5.48
C VAL A 112 3.37 -19.80 6.96
N LYS A 113 3.85 -18.60 7.32
CA LYS A 113 4.09 -18.25 8.73
C LYS A 113 2.82 -18.18 9.57
N LYS A 114 1.76 -17.58 9.01
CA LYS A 114 0.46 -17.44 9.67
C LYS A 114 -0.64 -17.21 8.65
N ILE A 115 -1.63 -18.08 8.64
CA ILE A 115 -2.79 -17.97 7.76
C ILE A 115 -4.08 -18.26 8.53
N SER A 116 -5.16 -17.56 8.18
CA SER A 116 -6.49 -17.92 8.69
C SER A 116 -7.21 -18.85 7.71
N PRO A 117 -8.03 -19.80 8.19
CA PRO A 117 -8.81 -20.70 7.33
C PRO A 117 -9.68 -19.95 6.30
N SER A 118 -10.26 -18.82 6.67
CA SER A 118 -11.03 -17.97 5.75
C SER A 118 -10.17 -17.36 4.64
N TYR A 119 -8.91 -17.02 4.93
CA TYR A 119 -7.98 -16.51 3.93
C TYR A 119 -7.51 -17.61 2.97
N VAL A 120 -7.30 -18.85 3.46
CA VAL A 120 -7.07 -20.04 2.62
C VAL A 120 -8.19 -20.18 1.59
N SER A 121 -9.46 -20.16 2.03
CA SER A 121 -10.60 -20.24 1.11
C SER A 121 -10.63 -19.09 0.10
N ARG A 122 -10.22 -17.88 0.50
CA ARG A 122 -10.16 -16.71 -0.41
C ARG A 122 -9.07 -16.86 -1.47
N ILE A 123 -7.92 -17.44 -1.11
CA ILE A 123 -6.84 -17.75 -2.07
C ILE A 123 -7.35 -18.76 -3.09
N LEU A 124 -7.91 -19.89 -2.64
CA LEU A 124 -8.39 -20.96 -3.52
C LEU A 124 -9.55 -20.52 -4.43
N LYS A 125 -10.47 -19.68 -3.93
CA LYS A 125 -11.53 -19.10 -4.77
C LYS A 125 -10.97 -18.19 -5.86
N LYS A 126 -9.99 -17.36 -5.54
CA LYS A 126 -9.40 -16.45 -6.53
C LYS A 126 -8.69 -17.22 -7.64
N THR A 127 -8.00 -18.32 -7.32
CA THR A 127 -7.34 -19.15 -8.33
C THR A 127 -8.31 -19.98 -9.17
N GLY A 128 -9.49 -20.32 -8.64
CA GLY A 128 -10.55 -20.99 -9.41
C GLY A 128 -11.29 -20.10 -10.41
N HIS A 129 -11.22 -18.78 -10.26
CA HIS A 129 -11.89 -17.80 -11.13
C HIS A 129 -10.94 -17.12 -12.13
N THR A 130 -9.65 -17.49 -12.18
CA THR A 130 -8.76 -17.08 -13.27
C THR A 130 -8.95 -18.04 -14.46
N SER A 131 -10.12 -17.97 -15.08
CA SER A 131 -10.31 -18.37 -16.48
C SER A 131 -10.53 -17.09 -17.26
N SER A 132 -9.48 -16.65 -17.96
CA SER A 132 -9.43 -15.83 -19.19
C SER A 132 -8.12 -15.09 -19.28
#